data_AF-A0A1Q2YF65-F1
#
_entry.id   AF-A0A1Q2YF65-F1
#
_cell.length_a   1.000
_cell.length_b   1.000
_cell.length_c   1.000
_cell.angle_alpha   90.00
_cell.angle_beta   90.00
_cell.angle_gamma   90.00
#
_symmetry.space_group_name_H-M   'P 1'
#
loop_
_entity.id
_entity.type
_entity.pdbx_description
1 polymer ?
#
loop_
_entity_poly.entity_id
_entity_poly.type
_entity_poly.pdbx_seq_one_letter_code
_entity_poly.pdbx_strand_id
1 'polypeptide(L)'
;MRTTLRVLQRVPLIKFVGVHTPATIHPCAPAGLRPGSASSSAPSSGPAVAFQSRNNLSKRFRYVPLDEIEIEDVLTGGADVLIK
;
A
#
# COMPACT_ATOMS: atom_id res chain seq x y z
N MET A 1 30.97 16.02 12.12
CA MET A 1 31.07 14.84 11.23
C MET A 1 29.90 13.92 11.52
N ARG A 2 29.11 13.55 10.51
CA ARG A 2 27.84 12.80 10.65
C ARG A 2 28.13 11.32 10.89
N THR A 3 27.79 10.81 12.07
CA THR A 3 27.83 9.38 12.40
C THR A 3 26.59 8.68 11.83
N THR A 4 26.82 7.85 10.81
CA THR A 4 25.83 7.01 10.12
C THR A 4 25.28 5.89 11.00
N LEU A 5 23.95 5.78 11.04
CA LEU A 5 23.16 4.72 11.69
C LEU A 5 23.52 3.32 11.16
N ARG A 6 23.95 2.40 12.05
CA ARG A 6 24.06 0.96 11.76
C ARG A 6 22.95 0.16 12.47
N VAL A 7 21.69 0.48 12.19
CA VAL A 7 20.52 -0.22 12.78
C VAL A 7 19.86 -1.15 11.75
N LEU A 8 20.64 -1.93 11.00
CA LEU A 8 20.11 -2.92 10.05
C LEU A 8 20.77 -4.30 10.16
N GLN A 9 21.53 -4.58 11.22
CA GLN A 9 22.36 -5.79 11.28
C GLN A 9 21.68 -7.00 11.95
N ARG A 10 20.47 -6.86 12.50
CA ARG A 10 19.87 -7.95 13.30
C ARG A 10 18.34 -7.94 13.29
N VAL A 11 17.72 -7.99 12.11
CA VAL A 11 16.32 -8.41 12.00
C VAL A 11 16.33 -9.90 11.66
N PRO A 12 16.03 -10.81 12.62
CA PRO A 12 15.92 -12.22 12.30
C PRO A 12 14.70 -12.41 11.39
N LEU A 13 14.96 -12.78 10.14
CA LEU A 13 13.92 -13.13 9.18
C LEU A 13 13.18 -14.37 9.69
N ILE A 14 11.85 -14.28 9.77
CA ILE A 14 11.00 -15.41 10.09
C ILE A 14 11.19 -16.46 9.00
N LYS A 15 11.78 -17.61 9.36
CA LYS A 15 11.82 -18.79 8.50
C LYS A 15 10.53 -19.56 8.70
N PHE A 16 9.65 -19.55 7.69
CA PHE A 16 8.50 -20.44 7.67
C PHE A 16 9.00 -21.87 7.40
N VAL A 17 9.23 -22.63 8.46
CA VAL A 17 9.49 -24.07 8.37
C VAL A 17 8.13 -24.76 8.27
N GLY A 18 7.66 -24.94 7.03
CA GLY A 18 6.47 -25.71 6.70
C GLY A 18 6.72 -26.47 5.40
N VAL A 19 6.18 -27.69 5.30
CA VAL A 19 6.23 -28.47 4.06
C VAL A 19 5.51 -27.67 2.97
N HIS A 20 6.26 -27.20 1.96
CA HIS A 20 5.67 -26.58 0.78
C HIS A 20 5.00 -27.68 -0.04
N THR A 21 3.70 -27.90 0.16
CA THR A 21 2.94 -28.66 -0.83
C THR A 21 2.92 -27.82 -2.11
N PRO A 22 3.21 -28.40 -3.28
CA PRO A 22 3.13 -27.64 -4.51
C PRO A 22 1.69 -27.13 -4.65
N ALA A 23 1.52 -25.81 -4.71
CA ALA A 23 0.20 -25.21 -4.89
C ALA A 23 -0.42 -25.77 -6.17
N THR A 24 -1.42 -26.63 -6.00
CA THR A 24 -2.22 -27.20 -7.08
C THR A 24 -3.13 -26.10 -7.63
N ILE A 25 -3.47 -26.22 -8.92
CA ILE A 25 -4.38 -25.28 -9.57
C ILE A 25 -5.76 -25.43 -8.91
N HIS A 26 -6.35 -24.31 -8.48
CA HIS A 26 -7.68 -24.31 -7.89
C HIS A 26 -8.73 -24.78 -8.93
N PRO A 27 -9.72 -25.60 -8.57
CA PRO A 27 -10.71 -26.14 -9.53
C PRO A 27 -11.52 -25.05 -10.25
N CYS A 28 -11.69 -23.89 -9.62
CA CYS A 28 -12.35 -22.73 -10.22
C CYS A 28 -11.38 -21.77 -10.95
N ALA A 29 -10.13 -22.19 -11.22
CA ALA A 29 -9.18 -21.34 -11.93
C ALA A 29 -9.63 -21.18 -13.40
N PRO A 30 -9.79 -19.95 -13.91
CA PRO A 30 -10.10 -19.75 -15.31
C PRO A 30 -9.00 -20.36 -16.18
N ALA A 31 -9.40 -21.18 -17.16
CA ALA A 31 -8.53 -21.96 -18.04
C ALA A 31 -7.58 -22.97 -17.33
N GLY A 32 -7.76 -23.26 -16.05
CA GLY A 32 -6.91 -24.21 -15.32
C GLY A 32 -5.45 -23.77 -15.25
N LEU A 33 -5.17 -22.48 -15.34
CA LEU A 33 -3.82 -21.94 -15.30
C LEU A 33 -3.47 -21.46 -13.89
N ARG A 34 -2.23 -21.74 -13.47
CA ARG A 34 -1.65 -21.11 -12.28
C ARG A 34 -1.19 -19.70 -12.67
N PRO A 35 -1.40 -18.66 -11.83
CA PRO A 35 -0.77 -17.37 -12.08
C PRO A 35 0.75 -17.59 -12.20
N GLY A 36 1.30 -17.34 -13.39
CA GLY A 36 2.73 -17.41 -13.64
C GLY A 36 3.47 -16.48 -12.68
N SER A 37 4.70 -16.82 -12.28
CA SER A 37 5.50 -15.88 -11.47
C SER A 37 5.51 -14.55 -12.19
N ALA A 38 5.18 -13.47 -11.46
CA ALA A 38 5.09 -12.14 -12.02
C ALA A 38 6.42 -11.79 -12.73
N SER A 39 6.49 -12.05 -14.04
CA SER A 39 7.36 -11.30 -14.91
C SER A 39 6.91 -9.87 -14.71
N SER A 40 7.83 -9.00 -14.32
CA SER A 40 7.60 -7.58 -14.12
C SER A 40 6.99 -7.01 -15.40
N SER A 41 5.66 -7.03 -15.48
CA SER A 41 4.92 -6.29 -16.47
C SER A 41 5.18 -4.84 -16.11
N ALA A 42 6.00 -4.17 -16.91
CA ALA A 42 6.02 -2.73 -16.94
C ALA A 42 4.55 -2.26 -17.00
N PRO A 43 4.15 -1.23 -16.21
CA PRO A 43 2.81 -0.72 -16.29
C PRO A 43 2.54 -0.42 -17.76
N SER A 44 1.55 -1.09 -18.35
CA SER A 44 1.15 -0.85 -19.72
C SER A 44 0.90 0.64 -19.81
N SER A 45 1.69 1.35 -20.63
CA SER A 45 1.42 2.73 -21.00
C SER A 45 0.14 2.73 -21.82
N GLY A 46 -0.99 2.56 -21.15
CA GLY A 46 -2.29 2.86 -21.71
C GLY A 46 -2.31 4.34 -22.12
N PRO A 47 -3.24 4.74 -23.00
CA PRO A 47 -3.39 6.15 -23.33
C PRO A 47 -3.46 6.96 -22.04
N ALA A 48 -2.70 8.05 -21.96
CA ALA A 48 -2.67 8.93 -20.80
C ALA A 48 -4.09 9.44 -20.55
N VAL A 49 -4.80 8.79 -19.63
CA VAL A 49 -6.12 9.23 -19.20
C VAL A 49 -5.93 10.55 -18.47
N ALA A 50 -6.73 11.55 -18.83
CA ALA A 50 -6.74 12.81 -18.11
C ALA A 50 -6.99 12.55 -16.62
N PHE A 51 -6.22 13.21 -15.76
CA PHE A 51 -6.43 13.11 -14.32
C PHE A 51 -7.87 13.52 -13.98
N GLN A 52 -8.61 12.61 -13.36
CA GLN A 52 -9.96 12.89 -12.85
C GLN A 52 -9.90 12.97 -11.33
N SER A 53 -10.26 14.13 -10.80
CA SER A 53 -10.45 14.29 -9.36
C SER A 53 -11.58 13.38 -8.88
N ARG A 54 -11.39 12.71 -7.74
CA ARG A 54 -12.43 11.89 -7.09
C ARG A 54 -13.68 12.70 -6.76
N ASN A 55 -13.54 14.02 -6.61
CA ASN A 55 -14.66 14.94 -6.41
C ASN A 55 -15.64 14.95 -7.59
N ASN A 56 -15.20 14.53 -8.79
CA ASN A 56 -16.03 14.43 -9.99
C ASN A 56 -16.76 13.08 -10.12
N LEU A 57 -16.47 12.10 -9.25
CA LEU A 57 -17.12 10.78 -9.27
C LEU A 57 -18.48 10.82 -8.53
N SER A 58 -19.20 9.70 -8.50
CA SER A 58 -20.43 9.58 -7.71
C SER A 58 -20.14 9.67 -6.21
N LYS A 59 -21.16 10.01 -5.40
CA LYS A 59 -21.01 10.23 -3.94
C LYS A 59 -20.31 9.07 -3.21
N ARG A 60 -20.50 7.82 -3.66
CA ARG A 60 -19.90 6.61 -3.06
C ARG A 60 -18.38 6.51 -3.24
N PHE A 61 -17.81 7.26 -4.18
CA PHE A 61 -16.37 7.29 -4.44
C PHE A 61 -15.70 8.59 -3.97
N ARG A 62 -16.46 9.56 -3.48
CA ARG A 62 -15.92 10.80 -2.91
C ARG A 62 -15.41 10.55 -1.50
N TYR A 63 -14.44 11.35 -1.06
CA TYR A 63 -14.08 11.39 0.35
C TYR A 63 -15.19 12.05 1.17
N VAL A 64 -15.28 11.66 2.42
CA VAL A 64 -16.12 12.37 3.39
C VAL A 64 -15.44 13.72 3.68
N PRO A 65 -16.20 14.84 3.76
CA PRO A 65 -15.65 16.10 4.24
C PRO A 65 -15.05 15.91 5.62
N LEU A 66 -13.90 16.54 5.88
CA LEU A 66 -13.28 16.53 7.20
C LEU A 66 -14.13 17.34 8.17
N ASP A 67 -14.19 16.88 9.41
CA ASP A 67 -14.79 17.64 10.50
C ASP A 67 -13.87 18.79 10.92
N GLU A 68 -14.41 19.84 11.57
CA GLU A 68 -13.62 21.04 11.95
C GLU A 68 -12.41 20.69 12.82
N ILE A 69 -12.57 19.72 13.74
CA ILE A 69 -11.49 19.23 14.61
C ILE A 69 -10.37 18.57 13.80
N GLU A 70 -10.72 17.77 12.79
CA GLU A 70 -9.73 17.12 11.92
C GLU A 70 -8.98 18.14 11.07
N ILE A 71 -9.65 19.24 10.67
CA ILE A 71 -9.01 20.34 9.96
C ILE A 71 -7.99 21.03 10.88
N GLU A 72 -8.36 21.31 12.13
CA GLU A 72 -7.46 21.90 13.13
C GLU A 72 -6.25 20.99 13.39
N ASP A 73 -6.44 19.68 13.53
CA ASP A 73 -5.36 18.71 13.70
C ASP A 73 -4.42 18.70 12.50
N VAL A 74 -4.94 18.72 11.26
CA VAL A 74 -4.09 18.76 10.06
C VAL A 74 -3.29 20.07 9.99
N LEU A 75 -3.88 21.20 10.37
CA LEU A 75 -3.21 22.50 10.35
C LEU A 75 -2.15 22.65 11.45
N THR A 76 -2.40 22.07 12.63
CA THR A 76 -1.49 22.12 13.78
C THR A 76 -0.45 21.01 13.76
N GLY A 77 -0.64 19.98 12.94
CA GLY A 77 0.17 18.78 12.91
C GLY A 77 -0.26 17.70 13.93
N GLY A 78 -1.41 17.89 14.59
CA GLY A 78 -2.07 16.90 15.44
C GLY A 78 -1.31 16.56 16.72
N ALA A 79 -0.36 17.40 17.13
CA ALA A 79 0.46 17.17 18.31
C ALA A 79 0.68 18.46 19.09
N ASP A 80 0.21 18.46 20.34
CA ASP A 80 0.56 19.49 21.32
C ASP A 80 1.94 19.21 21.91
N VAL A 81 2.83 20.19 21.86
CA VAL A 81 4.12 20.12 22.54
C VAL A 81 3.90 20.47 24.01
N LEU A 82 3.75 19.44 24.85
CA LEU A 82 3.73 19.59 26.31
C LEU A 82 5.16 19.89 26.81
N ILE A 83 5.52 21.16 26.89
CA ILE A 83 6.73 21.60 27.59
C ILE A 83 6.39 21.77 29.08
N LYS A 84 7.06 21.01 29.95
CA LYS A 84 7.01 21.16 31.42
C LYS A 84 8.12 22.09 31.90
#